data_AF-A0A919TL63-F1
#
_entry.id   AF-A0A919TL63-F1
#
_cell.length_a   1.000
_cell.length_b   1.000
_cell.length_c   1.000
_cell.angle_alpha   90.00
_cell.angle_beta   90.00
_cell.angle_gamma   90.00
#
_symmetry.space_group_name_H-M   'P 1'
#
loop_
_entity.id
_entity.type
_entity.pdbx_description
1 polymer ?
#
loop_
_entity_poly.entity_id
_entity_poly.type
_entity_poly.pdbx_seq_one_letter_code
_entity_poly.pdbx_strand_id
1 'polypeptide(L)'
;MSPVRALPAEVAAVRALIAEGYTGIVRAADDREQFWIRSALERLAWADTALAGVVDGRPARLRALTTTAVTAAVAAGSAALARMIGGGLPVALALAGPLLALTLYRIGPARRRPATPAPPELPGPPGSGLAEVPAGLERARVRLVSAGLRRAGRANWRPPAMRRVIAADPVLARLAEADLLLCQAIDCLERYLDDLSKDWP
;
A
#
# COMPACT_ATOMS: atom_id res chain seq x y z
N MET A 1 6.57 -14.16 -27.87
CA MET A 1 7.30 -13.37 -26.86
C MET A 1 6.28 -12.52 -26.12
N SER A 2 6.09 -12.73 -24.81
CA SER A 2 5.12 -11.95 -24.04
C SER A 2 5.62 -10.50 -23.91
N PRO A 3 4.79 -9.47 -24.14
CA PRO A 3 5.22 -8.09 -24.02
C PRO A 3 5.72 -7.86 -22.60
N VAL A 4 6.96 -7.41 -22.46
CA VAL A 4 7.54 -7.00 -21.17
C VAL A 4 6.74 -5.79 -20.71
N ARG A 5 5.76 -6.02 -19.83
CA ARG A 5 5.00 -4.92 -19.23
C ARG A 5 5.97 -4.02 -18.46
N ALA A 6 5.84 -2.72 -18.67
CA ALA A 6 6.61 -1.75 -17.92
C ALA A 6 6.35 -1.95 -16.42
N LEU A 7 7.41 -1.98 -15.61
CA LEU A 7 7.34 -2.19 -14.16
C LEU A 7 6.29 -1.32 -13.46
N PRO A 8 6.09 -0.03 -13.80
CA PRO A 8 5.04 0.78 -13.19
C PRO A 8 3.61 0.22 -13.39
N ALA A 9 3.34 -0.37 -14.55
CA ALA A 9 2.04 -0.98 -14.83
C ALA A 9 1.83 -2.27 -14.03
N GLU A 10 2.88 -3.06 -13.84
CA GLU A 10 2.83 -4.26 -12.99
C GLU A 10 2.61 -3.88 -11.53
N VAL A 11 3.33 -2.88 -11.03
CA VAL A 11 3.15 -2.36 -9.66
C VAL A 11 1.74 -1.82 -9.47
N ALA A 12 1.21 -1.03 -10.41
CA ALA A 12 -0.17 -0.54 -10.34
C ALA A 12 -1.19 -1.68 -10.30
N ALA A 13 -0.95 -2.76 -11.07
CA ALA A 13 -1.84 -3.90 -11.09
C ALA A 13 -1.77 -4.73 -9.80
N VAL A 14 -0.60 -4.86 -9.17
CA VAL A 14 -0.45 -5.48 -7.84
C VAL A 14 -1.18 -4.64 -6.78
N ARG A 15 -1.02 -3.32 -6.80
CA ARG A 15 -1.72 -2.41 -5.87
C ARG A 15 -3.24 -2.48 -6.03
N ALA A 16 -3.75 -2.63 -7.25
CA ALA A 16 -5.18 -2.82 -7.48
C ALA A 16 -5.70 -4.12 -6.84
N LEU A 17 -4.95 -5.22 -6.96
CA LEU A 17 -5.29 -6.51 -6.33
C LEU A 17 -5.22 -6.45 -4.79
N ILE A 18 -4.25 -5.72 -4.24
CA ILE A 18 -4.17 -5.46 -2.79
C ILE A 18 -5.39 -4.66 -2.33
N ALA A 19 -5.79 -3.62 -3.07
CA ALA A 19 -6.97 -2.82 -2.74
C ALA A 19 -8.28 -3.63 -2.83
N GLU A 20 -8.38 -4.54 -3.81
CA GLU A 20 -9.47 -5.52 -3.93
C GLU A 20 -9.52 -6.43 -2.70
N GLY A 21 -8.39 -7.04 -2.32
CA GLY A 21 -8.31 -7.90 -1.13
C GLY A 21 -8.62 -7.15 0.17
N TYR A 22 -8.11 -5.93 0.33
CA TYR A 22 -8.44 -5.05 1.45
C TYR A 22 -9.96 -4.80 1.54
N THR A 23 -10.60 -4.51 0.42
CA THR A 23 -12.05 -4.28 0.35
C THR A 23 -12.82 -5.55 0.71
N GLY A 24 -12.34 -6.72 0.26
CA GLY A 24 -12.90 -8.02 0.61
C GLY A 24 -12.90 -8.27 2.12
N ILE A 25 -11.76 -8.06 2.78
CA ILE A 25 -11.62 -8.21 4.24
C ILE A 25 -12.55 -7.24 4.97
N VAL A 26 -12.55 -5.97 4.59
CA VAL A 26 -13.31 -4.90 5.25
C VAL A 26 -14.82 -5.11 5.16
N ARG A 27 -15.30 -5.76 4.08
CA ARG A 27 -16.72 -6.08 3.89
C ARG A 27 -17.16 -7.36 4.61
N ALA A 28 -16.25 -8.32 4.75
CA ALA A 28 -16.58 -9.65 5.26
C ALA A 28 -16.29 -9.81 6.76
N ALA A 29 -15.30 -9.10 7.30
CA ALA A 29 -14.99 -9.16 8.72
C ALA A 29 -15.94 -8.26 9.52
N ASP A 30 -16.85 -8.90 10.28
CA ASP A 30 -17.78 -8.22 11.19
C ASP A 30 -17.05 -7.51 12.35
N ASP A 31 -15.86 -7.99 12.74
CA ASP A 31 -15.05 -7.39 13.81
C ASP A 31 -13.63 -7.04 13.35
N ARG A 32 -13.41 -5.76 13.05
CA ARG A 32 -12.11 -5.22 12.65
C ARG A 32 -11.16 -4.97 13.82
N GLU A 33 -11.64 -5.10 15.05
CA GLU A 33 -10.83 -4.93 16.26
C GLU A 33 -10.03 -6.20 16.57
N GLN A 34 -10.40 -7.32 15.97
CA GLN A 34 -9.65 -8.57 16.07
C GLN A 34 -8.19 -8.39 15.65
N PHE A 35 -7.30 -8.87 16.52
CA PHE A 35 -5.87 -8.64 16.42
C PHE A 35 -5.30 -9.04 15.05
N TRP A 36 -5.70 -10.21 14.54
CA TRP A 36 -5.23 -10.74 13.25
C TRP A 36 -5.71 -9.93 12.06
N ILE A 37 -6.97 -9.48 12.05
CA ILE A 37 -7.52 -8.63 10.98
C ILE A 37 -6.81 -7.27 10.96
N ARG A 38 -6.70 -6.60 12.11
CA ARG A 38 -5.96 -5.33 12.22
C ARG A 38 -4.50 -5.48 11.76
N SER A 39 -3.86 -6.55 12.21
CA SER A 39 -2.49 -6.91 11.83
C SER A 39 -2.33 -7.13 10.32
N ALA A 40 -3.29 -7.78 9.67
CA ALA A 40 -3.29 -7.97 8.23
C ALA A 40 -3.48 -6.65 7.48
N LEU A 41 -4.46 -5.84 7.88
CA LEU A 41 -4.76 -4.55 7.24
C LEU A 41 -3.57 -3.57 7.34
N GLU A 42 -2.89 -3.54 8.49
CA GLU A 42 -1.68 -2.72 8.68
C GLU A 42 -0.58 -3.15 7.70
N ARG A 43 -0.31 -4.45 7.60
CA ARG A 43 0.70 -5.00 6.68
C ARG A 43 0.37 -4.73 5.21
N LEU A 44 -0.91 -4.81 4.83
CA LEU A 44 -1.36 -4.46 3.49
C LEU A 44 -1.14 -2.96 3.18
N ALA A 45 -1.36 -2.08 4.17
CA ALA A 45 -1.07 -0.65 4.02
C ALA A 45 0.43 -0.37 3.87
N TRP A 46 1.27 -1.05 4.65
CA TRP A 46 2.73 -0.98 4.49
C TRP A 46 3.20 -1.52 3.13
N ALA A 47 2.60 -2.62 2.66
CA ALA A 47 2.89 -3.18 1.34
C ALA A 47 2.54 -2.18 0.21
N ASP A 48 1.37 -1.53 0.28
CA ASP A 48 0.99 -0.48 -0.69
C ASP A 48 1.98 0.69 -0.66
N THR A 49 2.48 1.06 0.52
CA THR A 49 3.45 2.15 0.71
C THR A 49 4.82 1.81 0.10
N ALA A 50 5.31 0.58 0.29
CA ALA A 50 6.53 0.08 -0.33
C ALA A 50 6.41 0.08 -1.86
N LEU A 51 5.27 -0.36 -2.39
CA LEU A 51 4.96 -0.37 -3.83
C LEU A 51 4.82 1.04 -4.42
N ALA A 52 4.19 1.97 -3.72
CA ALA A 52 4.18 3.39 -4.11
C ALA A 52 5.60 3.97 -4.17
N GLY A 53 6.48 3.50 -3.27
CA GLY A 53 7.93 3.71 -3.34
C GLY A 53 8.56 3.34 -4.67
N VAL A 54 8.14 2.24 -5.31
CA VAL A 54 8.73 1.78 -6.58
C VAL A 54 8.42 2.72 -7.74
N VAL A 55 7.20 3.28 -7.77
CA VAL A 55 6.73 4.12 -8.89
C VAL A 55 7.31 5.52 -8.83
N ASP A 56 7.47 6.09 -7.64
CA ASP A 56 7.89 7.49 -7.53
C ASP A 56 9.37 7.73 -7.83
N GLY A 57 10.21 6.68 -7.87
CA GLY A 57 11.64 6.75 -8.21
C GLY A 57 12.50 7.67 -7.33
N ARG A 58 11.92 8.44 -6.41
CA ARG A 58 12.61 9.42 -5.58
C ARG A 58 13.31 8.70 -4.42
N PRO A 59 14.63 8.93 -4.25
CA PRO A 59 15.35 8.48 -3.07
C PRO A 59 14.64 8.95 -1.80
N ALA A 60 14.66 8.15 -0.73
CA ALA A 60 14.06 8.52 0.55
C ALA A 60 14.54 9.89 1.07
N ARG A 61 15.80 10.27 0.76
CA ARG A 61 16.37 11.59 1.04
C ARG A 61 15.67 12.73 0.31
N LEU A 62 15.33 12.53 -0.96
CA LEU A 62 14.61 13.52 -1.77
C LEU A 62 13.15 13.66 -1.30
N ARG A 63 12.52 12.56 -0.89
CA ARG A 63 11.22 12.60 -0.21
C ARG A 63 11.32 13.43 1.07
N ALA A 64 12.25 13.11 1.97
CA ALA A 64 12.46 13.87 3.21
C ALA A 64 12.67 15.37 2.94
N LEU A 65 13.54 15.74 2.00
CA LEU A 65 13.77 17.13 1.61
C LEU A 65 12.50 17.81 1.07
N THR A 66 11.72 17.12 0.23
CA THR A 66 10.45 17.69 -0.26
C THR A 66 9.42 17.84 0.85
N THR A 67 9.31 16.87 1.77
CA THR A 67 8.38 16.97 2.90
C THR A 67 8.78 18.13 3.81
N THR A 68 10.08 18.25 4.13
CA THR A 68 10.62 19.35 4.95
C THR A 68 10.39 20.70 4.29
N ALA A 69 10.64 20.82 2.98
CA ALA A 69 10.41 22.06 2.24
C ALA A 69 8.92 22.43 2.19
N VAL A 70 8.03 21.46 1.98
CA VAL A 70 6.57 21.68 1.98
C VAL A 70 6.09 22.09 3.37
N THR A 71 6.54 21.42 4.44
CA THR A 71 6.18 21.80 5.82
C THR A 71 6.69 23.21 6.17
N ALA A 72 7.91 23.56 5.75
CA ALA A 72 8.48 24.88 6.00
C ALA A 72 7.73 25.96 5.22
N ALA A 73 7.38 25.71 3.96
CA ALA A 73 6.59 26.64 3.15
C ALA A 73 5.18 26.85 3.71
N VAL A 74 4.52 25.78 4.19
CA VAL A 74 3.20 25.88 4.83
C VAL A 74 3.28 26.64 6.15
N ALA A 75 4.28 26.38 6.99
CA ALA A 75 4.47 27.10 8.26
C ALA A 75 4.81 28.58 8.05
N ALA A 76 5.66 28.90 7.07
CA ALA A 76 5.98 30.28 6.71
C ALA A 76 4.75 31.01 6.14
N GLY A 77 4.00 30.33 5.26
CA GLY A 77 2.76 30.86 4.68
C GLY A 77 1.67 31.10 5.73
N SER A 78 1.47 30.17 6.67
CA SER A 78 0.48 30.33 7.73
C SER A 78 0.85 31.42 8.74
N ALA A 79 2.14 31.56 9.07
CA ALA A 79 2.63 32.66 9.90
C ALA A 79 2.46 34.04 9.24
N ALA A 80 2.69 34.14 7.92
CA ALA A 80 2.45 35.36 7.16
C ALA A 80 0.96 35.70 7.10
N LEU A 81 0.09 34.70 6.86
CA LEU A 81 -1.35 34.89 6.81
C LEU A 81 -1.93 35.31 8.17
N ALA A 82 -1.47 34.68 9.27
CA ALA A 82 -1.89 35.01 10.63
C ALA A 82 -1.55 36.46 10.97
N ARG A 83 -0.35 36.94 10.60
CA ARG A 83 0.05 38.33 10.79
C ARG A 83 -0.82 39.32 10.01
N MET A 84 -1.22 38.98 8.79
CA MET A 84 -2.11 39.84 7.98
C MET A 84 -3.50 40.02 8.58
N ILE A 85 -4.03 39.00 9.29
CA ILE A 85 -5.36 39.05 9.91
C ILE A 85 -5.32 39.45 11.39
N GLY A 86 -4.19 39.96 11.89
CA GLY A 86 -4.01 40.35 13.29
C GLY A 86 -3.96 39.20 14.30
N GLY A 87 -3.78 37.96 13.82
CA GLY A 87 -3.72 36.75 14.63
C GLY A 87 -2.31 36.39 15.11
N GLY A 88 -2.21 35.82 16.31
CA GLY A 88 -0.96 35.31 16.89
C GLY A 88 -0.63 33.86 16.51
N LEU A 89 0.35 33.28 17.21
CA LEU A 89 0.76 31.87 17.12
C LEU A 89 -0.40 30.84 17.07
N PRO A 90 -1.48 30.94 17.87
CA PRO A 90 -2.57 29.97 17.81
C PRO A 90 -3.34 29.98 16.47
N VAL A 91 -3.46 31.14 15.84
CA VAL A 91 -4.10 31.28 14.52
C VAL A 91 -3.21 30.70 13.41
N ALA A 92 -1.89 30.88 13.52
CA ALA A 92 -0.93 30.29 12.58
C ALA A 92 -0.91 28.75 12.62
N LEU A 93 -1.04 28.17 13.82
CA LEU A 93 -1.13 26.70 13.99
C LEU A 93 -2.46 26.16 13.49
N ALA A 94 -3.57 26.85 13.75
CA ALA A 94 -4.90 26.47 13.24
C ALA A 94 -4.97 26.47 11.70
N LEU A 95 -4.22 27.36 11.04
CA LEU A 95 -4.15 27.42 9.57
C LEU A 95 -3.13 26.43 8.97
N ALA A 96 -2.07 26.08 9.70
CA ALA A 96 -1.01 25.19 9.21
C ALA A 96 -1.51 23.77 8.91
N GLY A 97 -2.35 23.21 9.79
CA GLY A 97 -2.94 21.88 9.62
C GLY A 97 -3.73 21.71 8.31
N PRO A 98 -4.77 22.53 8.04
CA PRO A 98 -5.56 22.42 6.82
C PRO A 98 -4.77 22.76 5.54
N LEU A 99 -3.82 23.71 5.59
CA LEU A 99 -2.95 24.02 4.45
C LEU A 99 -1.98 22.87 4.14
N LEU A 100 -1.46 22.18 5.16
CA LEU A 100 -0.63 20.99 4.99
C LEU A 100 -1.44 19.84 4.39
N ALA A 101 -2.66 19.62 4.88
CA ALA A 101 -3.56 18.60 4.34
C ALA A 101 -3.91 18.89 2.86
N LEU A 102 -4.20 20.15 2.51
CA LEU A 102 -4.53 20.57 1.15
C LEU A 102 -3.33 20.45 0.19
N THR A 103 -2.14 20.79 0.64
CA THR A 103 -0.91 20.67 -0.17
C THR A 103 -0.54 19.21 -0.40
N LEU A 104 -0.62 18.35 0.61
CA LEU A 104 -0.44 16.90 0.45
C LEU A 104 -1.51 16.30 -0.47
N TYR A 105 -2.75 16.76 -0.37
CA TYR A 105 -3.85 16.35 -1.26
C TYR A 105 -3.60 16.74 -2.73
N ARG A 106 -3.03 17.93 -2.99
CA ARG A 106 -2.71 18.38 -4.37
C ARG A 106 -1.43 17.77 -4.94
N ILE A 107 -0.45 17.43 -4.10
CA ILE A 107 0.82 16.82 -4.52
C ILE A 107 0.65 15.30 -4.72
N GLY A 108 -0.31 14.67 -4.05
CA GLY A 108 -0.76 13.33 -4.39
C GLY A 108 -1.43 13.33 -5.76
N PRO A 109 -1.00 12.51 -6.74
CA PRO A 109 -1.66 12.49 -8.03
C PRO A 109 -3.11 12.08 -7.83
N ALA A 110 -4.03 12.91 -8.32
CA ALA A 110 -5.44 12.61 -8.42
C ALA A 110 -5.61 11.21 -9.02
N ARG A 111 -6.06 10.27 -8.18
CA ARG A 111 -6.40 8.90 -8.55
C ARG A 111 -7.47 8.94 -9.64
N ARG A 112 -7.10 8.81 -10.91
CA ARG A 112 -8.04 8.34 -11.93
C ARG A 112 -8.32 6.87 -11.64
N ARG A 113 -9.50 6.60 -11.08
CA ARG A 113 -10.12 5.26 -11.06
C ARG A 113 -10.25 4.79 -12.52
N PRO A 114 -9.67 3.64 -12.93
CA PRO A 114 -10.29 2.84 -13.96
C PRO A 114 -11.58 2.26 -13.37
N ALA A 115 -12.70 2.43 -14.08
CA ALA A 115 -13.95 1.75 -13.73
C ALA A 115 -13.73 0.23 -13.84
N THR A 116 -13.93 -0.47 -12.74
CA THR A 116 -13.92 -1.94 -12.70
C THR A 116 -15.23 -2.44 -13.31
N PRO A 117 -15.22 -3.34 -14.31
CA PRO A 117 -16.45 -3.99 -14.77
C PRO A 117 -16.99 -4.91 -13.65
N ALA A 118 -18.30 -4.86 -13.43
CA ALA A 118 -18.97 -5.66 -12.41
C ALA A 118 -18.95 -7.16 -12.80
N PRO A 119 -18.51 -8.08 -11.92
CA PRO A 119 -18.74 -9.50 -12.11
C PRO A 119 -20.21 -9.85 -11.80
N PRO A 120 -20.79 -10.88 -12.47
CA PRO A 120 -22.17 -11.30 -12.22
C PRO A 120 -22.32 -11.92 -10.82
N GLU A 121 -23.40 -11.55 -10.12
CA GLU A 121 -23.76 -12.07 -8.80
C GLU A 121 -24.29 -13.50 -8.88
N LEU A 122 -23.74 -14.38 -8.05
CA LEU A 122 -24.36 -15.63 -7.65
C LEU A 122 -24.81 -15.50 -6.19
N PRO A 123 -26.04 -15.89 -5.84
CA PRO A 123 -26.52 -15.80 -4.47
C PRO A 123 -25.89 -16.92 -3.64
N GLY A 124 -24.97 -16.56 -2.74
CA GLY A 124 -24.44 -17.44 -1.70
C GLY A 124 -25.21 -17.28 -0.38
N PRO A 125 -25.34 -18.35 0.43
CA PRO A 125 -26.11 -18.35 1.67
C PRO A 125 -25.51 -17.41 2.74
N PRO A 126 -26.31 -16.95 3.72
CA PRO A 126 -25.88 -15.95 4.69
C PRO A 126 -24.98 -16.58 5.75
N GLY A 127 -23.72 -16.19 5.76
CA GLY A 127 -22.79 -16.30 6.89
C GLY A 127 -21.88 -15.07 6.87
N SER A 128 -22.10 -14.14 7.81
CA SER A 128 -21.44 -12.83 7.88
C SER A 128 -20.03 -12.96 8.44
N GLY A 129 -19.10 -13.44 7.63
CA GLY A 129 -17.70 -13.60 8.04
C GLY A 129 -16.77 -13.72 6.85
N LEU A 130 -15.50 -13.36 7.04
CA LEU A 130 -14.43 -13.73 6.12
C LEU A 130 -14.30 -15.25 6.17
N ALA A 131 -14.65 -15.95 5.07
CA ALA A 131 -14.63 -17.41 5.00
C ALA A 131 -13.31 -17.96 4.42
N GLU A 132 -12.61 -17.15 3.63
CA GLU A 132 -11.37 -17.52 2.96
C GLU A 132 -10.46 -16.30 2.80
N VAL A 133 -9.17 -16.54 2.57
CA VAL A 133 -8.24 -15.47 2.20
C VAL A 133 -8.66 -14.92 0.84
N PRO A 134 -8.78 -13.60 0.65
CA PRO A 134 -9.18 -13.05 -0.63
C PRO A 134 -8.19 -13.43 -1.75
N ALA A 135 -8.67 -14.14 -2.78
CA ALA A 135 -7.87 -14.58 -3.93
C ALA A 135 -7.13 -13.44 -4.67
N GLY A 136 -7.57 -12.19 -4.49
CA GLY A 136 -6.84 -11.01 -4.94
C GLY A 136 -5.42 -10.91 -4.35
N LEU A 137 -5.24 -11.25 -3.08
CA LEU A 137 -3.94 -11.16 -2.38
C LEU A 137 -2.95 -12.22 -2.87
N GLU A 138 -3.41 -13.45 -3.10
CA GLU A 138 -2.59 -14.51 -3.68
C GLU A 138 -2.14 -14.15 -5.11
N ARG A 139 -3.08 -13.66 -5.93
CA ARG A 139 -2.77 -13.17 -7.28
C ARG A 139 -1.80 -11.99 -7.24
N ALA A 140 -1.93 -11.10 -6.26
CA ALA A 140 -1.01 -9.97 -6.07
C ALA A 140 0.41 -10.48 -5.80
N ARG A 141 0.56 -11.47 -4.92
CA ARG A 141 1.84 -12.10 -4.57
C ARG A 141 2.51 -12.74 -5.78
N VAL A 142 1.80 -13.60 -6.50
CA VAL A 142 2.33 -14.27 -7.70
C VAL A 142 2.83 -13.26 -8.71
N ARG A 143 2.07 -12.18 -8.94
CA ARG A 143 2.47 -11.09 -9.84
C ARG A 143 3.68 -10.33 -9.34
N LEU A 144 3.73 -10.02 -8.05
CA LEU A 144 4.83 -9.29 -7.42
C LEU A 144 6.15 -10.06 -7.51
N VAL A 145 6.14 -11.34 -7.13
CA VAL A 145 7.29 -12.25 -7.25
C VAL A 145 7.72 -12.36 -8.71
N SER A 146 6.76 -12.55 -9.63
CA SER A 146 7.06 -12.61 -11.07
C SER A 146 7.72 -11.34 -11.59
N ALA A 147 7.25 -10.16 -11.15
CA ALA A 147 7.86 -8.88 -11.50
C ALA A 147 9.28 -8.75 -10.93
N GLY A 148 9.48 -9.15 -9.67
CA GLY A 148 10.79 -9.21 -9.01
C GLY A 148 11.78 -10.12 -9.75
N LEU A 149 11.38 -11.34 -10.09
CA LEU A 149 12.23 -12.29 -10.83
C LEU A 149 12.58 -11.81 -12.23
N ARG A 150 11.63 -11.17 -12.94
CA ARG A 150 11.89 -10.55 -14.25
C ARG A 150 12.89 -9.39 -14.13
N ARG A 151 12.79 -8.59 -13.07
CA ARG A 151 13.68 -7.46 -12.80
C ARG A 151 15.08 -7.91 -12.39
N ALA A 152 15.19 -8.95 -11.55
CA ALA A 152 16.47 -9.54 -11.15
C ALA A 152 17.19 -10.21 -12.32
N GLY A 153 16.43 -10.75 -13.29
CA GLY A 153 16.96 -11.45 -14.43
C GLY A 153 17.43 -12.87 -14.10
N ARG A 154 17.32 -13.78 -15.08
CA ARG A 154 17.55 -15.22 -14.92
C ARG A 154 18.91 -15.60 -14.30
N ALA A 155 19.95 -14.81 -14.58
CA ALA A 155 21.31 -15.09 -14.11
C ALA A 155 21.44 -14.96 -12.57
N ASN A 156 20.52 -14.26 -11.93
CA ASN A 156 20.60 -13.89 -10.53
C ASN A 156 19.67 -14.69 -9.60
N TRP A 157 19.08 -15.78 -10.10
CA TRP A 157 18.09 -16.56 -9.33
C TRP A 157 18.69 -17.40 -8.19
N ARG A 158 20.01 -17.60 -8.19
CA ARG A 158 20.68 -18.31 -7.07
C ARG A 158 20.67 -17.44 -5.82
N PRO A 159 20.43 -17.99 -4.62
CA PRO A 159 20.31 -17.21 -3.39
C PRO A 159 21.44 -16.19 -3.12
N PRO A 160 22.75 -16.50 -3.28
CA PRO A 160 23.79 -15.51 -3.05
C PRO A 160 23.87 -14.42 -4.13
N ALA A 161 23.44 -14.72 -5.36
CA ALA A 161 23.33 -13.72 -6.42
C ALA A 161 22.12 -12.81 -6.17
N MET A 162 20.98 -13.39 -5.81
CA MET A 162 19.76 -12.66 -5.48
C MET A 162 19.96 -11.68 -4.33
N ARG A 163 20.62 -12.10 -3.23
CA ARG A 163 20.92 -11.21 -2.10
C ARG A 163 21.76 -10.01 -2.52
N ARG A 164 22.78 -10.22 -3.36
CA ARG A 164 23.62 -9.14 -3.88
C ARG A 164 22.84 -8.18 -4.76
N VAL A 165 21.99 -8.71 -5.63
CA VAL A 165 21.15 -7.88 -6.52
C VAL A 165 20.10 -7.10 -5.74
N ILE A 166 19.45 -7.69 -4.73
CA ILE A 166 18.52 -6.99 -3.83
C ILE A 166 19.25 -5.86 -3.09
N ALA A 167 20.46 -6.09 -2.59
CA ALA A 167 21.25 -5.07 -1.91
C ALA A 167 21.65 -3.91 -2.84
N ALA A 168 21.87 -4.20 -4.13
CA ALA A 168 22.30 -3.20 -5.12
C ALA A 168 21.16 -2.47 -5.83
N ASP A 169 19.99 -3.11 -5.98
CA ASP A 169 18.82 -2.54 -6.67
C ASP A 169 17.72 -2.16 -5.66
N PRO A 170 17.54 -0.85 -5.36
CA PRO A 170 16.54 -0.39 -4.40
C PRO A 170 15.10 -0.69 -4.83
N VAL A 171 14.85 -0.88 -6.13
CA VAL A 171 13.53 -1.30 -6.63
C VAL A 171 13.26 -2.74 -6.21
N LEU A 172 14.23 -3.64 -6.41
CA LEU A 172 14.09 -5.04 -5.99
C LEU A 172 13.97 -5.18 -4.48
N ALA A 173 14.71 -4.37 -3.71
CA ALA A 173 14.55 -4.32 -2.27
C ALA A 173 13.11 -3.97 -1.85
N ARG A 174 12.50 -2.95 -2.47
CA ARG A 174 11.10 -2.56 -2.20
C ARG A 174 10.09 -3.60 -2.65
N LEU A 175 10.32 -4.26 -3.78
CA LEU A 175 9.46 -5.36 -4.24
C LEU A 175 9.51 -6.56 -3.27
N ALA A 176 10.71 -6.89 -2.75
CA ALA A 176 10.89 -7.94 -1.77
C ALA A 176 10.27 -7.58 -0.41
N GLU A 177 10.39 -6.34 0.03
CA GLU A 177 9.72 -5.82 1.23
C GLU A 177 8.20 -5.89 1.12
N ALA A 178 7.65 -5.46 -0.01
CA ALA A 178 6.21 -5.57 -0.28
C ALA A 178 5.73 -7.03 -0.30
N ASP A 179 6.52 -7.96 -0.84
CA ASP A 179 6.21 -9.39 -0.87
C ASP A 179 6.20 -10.00 0.53
N LEU A 180 7.19 -9.65 1.36
CA LEU A 180 7.25 -10.07 2.75
C LEU A 180 6.01 -9.59 3.54
N LEU A 181 5.66 -8.31 3.40
CA LEU A 181 4.49 -7.73 4.08
C LEU A 181 3.19 -8.37 3.60
N LEU A 182 3.07 -8.66 2.30
CA LEU A 182 1.92 -9.34 1.74
C LEU A 182 1.80 -10.79 2.25
N CYS A 183 2.92 -11.52 2.34
CA CYS A 183 2.93 -12.87 2.94
C CYS A 183 2.48 -12.81 4.41
N GLN A 184 3.05 -11.91 5.21
CA GLN A 184 2.65 -11.78 6.60
C GLN A 184 1.18 -11.37 6.77
N ALA A 185 0.63 -10.57 5.84
CA ALA A 185 -0.79 -10.25 5.85
C ALA A 185 -1.64 -11.49 5.59
N ILE A 186 -1.27 -12.31 4.60
CA ILE A 186 -1.93 -13.59 4.29
C ILE A 186 -1.85 -14.52 5.50
N ASP A 187 -0.67 -14.71 6.11
CA ASP A 187 -0.49 -15.55 7.31
C ASP A 187 -1.39 -15.09 8.48
N CYS A 188 -1.57 -13.78 8.66
CA CYS A 188 -2.49 -13.25 9.67
C CYS A 188 -3.95 -13.62 9.37
N LEU A 189 -4.37 -13.56 8.09
CA LEU A 189 -5.72 -13.96 7.69
C LEU A 189 -5.93 -15.45 7.85
N GLU A 190 -4.95 -16.28 7.47
CA GLU A 190 -5.01 -17.73 7.66
C GLU A 190 -5.14 -18.09 9.14
N ARG A 191 -4.41 -17.42 10.04
CA ARG A 191 -4.53 -17.63 11.49
C ARG A 191 -5.89 -17.22 12.03
N TYR A 192 -6.43 -16.09 11.55
CA TYR A 192 -7.79 -15.69 11.89
C TYR A 192 -8.83 -16.76 11.48
N LEU A 193 -8.72 -17.29 10.27
CA LEU A 193 -9.61 -18.34 9.78
C LEU A 193 -9.45 -19.65 10.56
N ASP A 194 -8.22 -20.01 10.93
CA ASP A 194 -7.93 -21.17 11.77
C ASP A 194 -8.54 -21.00 13.17
N ASP A 195 -8.41 -19.83 13.78
CA ASP A 195 -9.03 -19.53 15.09
C ASP A 195 -10.56 -19.59 15.00
N LEU A 196 -11.18 -19.00 13.97
CA LEU A 196 -12.62 -19.12 13.74
C LEU A 196 -13.08 -20.58 13.56
N SER A 197 -12.28 -21.41 12.88
CA SER A 197 -12.63 -22.81 12.65
C SER A 197 -12.65 -23.65 13.92
N LYS A 198 -11.87 -23.26 14.94
CA LYS A 198 -11.83 -23.94 16.25
C LYS A 198 -12.98 -23.54 17.15
N ASP A 199 -13.47 -22.32 17.00
CA ASP A 199 -14.61 -21.79 17.74
C ASP A 199 -15.97 -22.20 17.12
N TRP A 200 -15.94 -22.87 15.96
CA TRP A 200 -17.14 -23.39 15.30
C TRP A 200 -17.61 -24.69 15.97
N PRO A 201 -18.89 -24.76 16.43
CA PRO A 201 -19.44 -25.93 17.13
C PRO A 201 -19.68 -27.15 16.23
#